data_AF-A0A2Z4C0Z9-F1
#
_entry.id   AF-A0A2Z4C0Z9-F1
#
_cell.length_a   1.000
_cell.length_b   1.000
_cell.length_c   1.000
_cell.angle_alpha   90.00
_cell.angle_beta   90.00
_cell.angle_gamma   90.00
#
_symmetry.space_group_name_H-M   'P 1'
#
loop_
_entity.id
_entity.type
_entity.pdbx_description
1 polymer ?
#
loop_
_entity_poly.entity_id
_entity_poly.type
_entity_poly.pdbx_seq_one_letter_code
_entity_poly.pdbx_strand_id
1 'polypeptide(L)' 'MPCTPASEMAIALMGAGFSATDTSDAVNILYPITMTVQANKAWQASGLKKSFFLPSHKKVRGGEKISYARL' A
#
# COMPACT_ATOMS: atom_id res chain seq x y z
N MET A 1 -3.46 17.09 -14.14
CA MET A 1 -2.67 15.97 -14.72
C MET A 1 -1.69 16.56 -15.72
N PRO A 2 -0.55 15.91 -15.99
CA PRO A 2 0.41 16.39 -16.98
C PRO A 2 -0.27 16.64 -18.33
N CYS A 3 0.16 17.67 -19.07
CA CYS A 3 -0.39 17.98 -20.39
C CYS A 3 0.10 17.04 -21.50
N THR A 4 1.05 16.15 -21.19
CA THR A 4 1.61 15.16 -22.10
C THR A 4 0.89 13.82 -21.89
N PRO A 5 0.54 13.07 -22.94
CA PRO A 5 0.04 11.71 -22.79
C PRO A 5 1.07 10.77 -22.14
N ALA A 6 0.61 9.79 -21.35
CA ALA A 6 1.47 8.81 -20.70
C ALA A 6 2.34 8.02 -21.70
N SER A 7 1.80 7.72 -22.88
CA SER A 7 2.53 7.06 -23.97
C SER A 7 3.70 7.89 -24.51
N GLU A 8 3.51 9.20 -24.66
CA GLU A 8 4.57 10.11 -25.12
C GLU A 8 5.67 10.26 -24.06
N MET A 9 5.29 10.30 -22.78
CA MET A 9 6.25 10.31 -21.68
C MET A 9 7.08 9.02 -21.64
N ALA A 10 6.45 7.85 -21.84
CA ALA A 10 7.15 6.57 -21.91
C ALA A 10 8.16 6.53 -23.06
N ILE A 11 7.78 7.02 -24.24
CA ILE A 11 8.66 7.11 -25.41
C ILE A 11 9.84 8.04 -25.12
N ALA A 12 9.60 9.20 -24.51
CA ALA A 12 10.65 10.16 -24.19
C ALA A 12 11.67 9.58 -23.19
N LEU A 13 11.21 8.86 -22.15
CA LEU A 13 12.07 8.23 -21.16
C LEU A 13 12.91 7.08 -21.75
N MET A 14 12.30 6.23 -22.57
CA MET A 14 13.05 5.19 -23.29
C MET A 14 14.08 5.80 -24.25
N GLY A 15 13.71 6.86 -24.98
CA GLY A 15 14.63 7.60 -25.85
C GLY A 15 15.77 8.30 -25.11
N ALA A 16 15.56 8.65 -23.84
CA ALA A 16 16.58 9.18 -22.95
C ALA A 16 17.47 8.10 -22.30
N GLY A 17 17.24 6.82 -22.62
CA GLY A 17 18.07 5.70 -22.16
C GLY A 17 17.67 5.11 -20.80
N PHE A 18 16.50 5.46 -20.26
CA PHE A 18 15.97 4.80 -19.07
C PHE A 18 15.61 3.35 -19.37
N SER A 19 15.75 2.48 -18.37
CA SER A 19 15.31 1.10 -18.49
C SER A 19 13.79 1.02 -18.63
N ALA A 20 13.29 -0.11 -19.13
CA ALA A 20 11.84 -0.33 -19.21
C ALA A 20 11.16 -0.27 -17.83
N THR A 21 11.83 -0.77 -16.78
CA THR A 21 11.35 -0.72 -15.39
C THR A 21 11.27 0.71 -14.89
N ASP A 22 12.36 1.48 -15.01
CA ASP A 22 12.40 2.87 -14.54
C ASP A 22 11.40 3.75 -15.30
N THR A 23 11.22 3.49 -16.59
CA THR A 23 10.21 4.17 -17.42
C THR A 23 8.81 3.89 -16.91
N SER A 24 8.48 2.61 -16.66
CA SER A 24 7.18 2.20 -16.13
C SER A 24 6.90 2.84 -14.76
N ASP A 25 7.89 2.83 -13.86
CA ASP A 25 7.75 3.42 -12.52
C ASP A 25 7.53 4.94 -12.60
N ALA A 26 8.32 5.65 -13.40
CA ALA A 26 8.17 7.10 -13.59
C ALA A 26 6.81 7.47 -14.20
N VAL A 27 6.34 6.69 -15.19
CA VAL A 27 5.01 6.89 -15.80
C VAL A 27 3.90 6.63 -14.78
N ASN A 28 4.01 5.59 -13.95
CA ASN A 28 3.00 5.28 -12.93
C ASN A 28 2.94 6.34 -11.80
N ILE A 29 4.04 7.02 -11.50
CA ILE A 29 4.05 8.15 -10.55
C ILE A 29 3.30 9.36 -11.13
N LEU A 30 3.51 9.66 -12.41
CA LEU A 30 2.94 10.85 -13.07
C LEU A 30 1.49 10.64 -13.53
N TYR A 31 1.14 9.40 -13.88
CA TYR A 31 -0.17 8.99 -14.39
C TYR A 31 -0.71 7.83 -13.54
N PRO A 32 -1.05 8.08 -12.26
CA PRO A 32 -1.51 7.02 -11.37
C PRO A 32 -2.82 6.42 -11.88
N ILE A 33 -2.84 5.10 -12.05
CA ILE A 33 -4.05 4.36 -12.37
C ILE A 33 -4.82 4.15 -11.07
N THR A 34 -6.08 4.59 -11.04
CA THR A 34 -6.97 4.27 -9.93
C THR A 34 -7.43 2.83 -10.07
N MET A 35 -6.96 1.95 -9.19
CA MET A 35 -7.47 0.58 -9.07
C MET A 35 -8.51 0.52 -7.95
N THR A 36 -9.74 0.15 -8.29
CA THR A 36 -10.77 -0.15 -7.29
C THR A 36 -10.77 -1.65 -7.01
N VAL A 37 -10.29 -2.04 -5.82
CA VAL A 37 -10.40 -3.43 -5.36
C VAL A 37 -11.68 -3.56 -4.56
N GLN A 38 -12.70 -4.19 -5.14
CA GLN A 38 -13.94 -4.48 -4.44
C GLN A 38 -13.74 -5.74 -3.58
N ALA A 39 -13.41 -5.54 -2.31
CA ALA A 39 -13.44 -6.61 -1.32
C ALA A 39 -14.91 -6.95 -1.00
N ASN A 40 -15.48 -7.89 -1.74
CA ASN A 40 -16.83 -8.43 -1.49
C ASN A 40 -16.90 -9.35 -0.26
N LYS A 41 -15.78 -9.53 0.44
CA LYS A 41 -15.66 -10.27 1.69
C LYS A 41 -14.87 -9.43 2.69
N ALA A 42 -15.19 -9.60 3.97
CA ALA A 42 -14.40 -9.01 5.04
C ALA A 42 -12.94 -9.42 4.87
N TRP A 43 -12.00 -8.48 5.03
CA TRP A 43 -10.55 -8.73 4.96
C TRP A 43 -10.11 -9.88 5.89
N GLN A 44 -10.87 -10.16 6.95
CA GLN A 44 -10.69 -11.30 7.86
C GLN A 44 -10.78 -12.67 7.16
N ALA A 45 -11.53 -12.78 6.06
CA ALA A 45 -11.68 -14.01 5.27
C ALA A 45 -10.52 -14.25 4.29
N SER A 46 -9.61 -13.28 4.11
CA SER A 46 -8.45 -13.41 3.20
C SER A 46 -7.31 -14.26 3.76
N GLY A 47 -7.41 -14.71 5.03
CA GLY A 47 -6.31 -15.38 5.72
C GLY A 47 -5.16 -14.46 6.11
N LEU A 48 -5.21 -13.16 5.76
CA LEU A 48 -4.26 -12.15 6.20
C LEU A 48 -4.38 -11.94 7.71
N LYS A 49 -3.44 -12.49 8.45
CA LYS A 49 -3.35 -12.28 9.90
C LYS A 49 -2.77 -10.89 10.15
N LYS A 50 -3.51 -10.03 10.86
CA LYS A 50 -2.94 -8.81 11.43
C LYS A 50 -1.87 -9.24 12.44
N SER A 51 -0.60 -9.13 12.06
CA SER A 51 0.48 -9.17 13.03
C SER A 51 0.42 -7.88 13.84
N PHE A 52 -0.36 -7.90 14.92
CA PHE A 52 -0.23 -6.89 15.96
C PHE A 52 1.14 -7.12 16.60
N PHE A 53 2.07 -6.21 16.36
CA PHE A 53 3.26 -6.10 17.19
C PHE A 53 2.78 -5.56 18.54
N LEU A 54 2.39 -6.47 19.44
CA LEU A 54 2.13 -6.13 20.83
C LEU A 54 3.49 -5.81 21.46
N PRO A 55 3.72 -4.58 21.94
CA PRO A 55 4.88 -4.31 22.77
C PRO A 55 4.83 -5.28 23.96
N SER A 56 5.91 -6.02 24.19
CA SER A 56 6.01 -6.95 25.33
C SER A 56 6.06 -6.15 26.62
N HIS A 57 4.90 -5.80 27.19
CA HIS A 57 4.82 -5.10 28.47
C HIS A 57 5.33 -6.03 29.58
N LYS A 58 6.47 -5.66 30.19
CA LYS A 58 6.97 -6.31 31.41
C LYS A 58 5.90 -6.24 32.50
N LYS A 59 5.64 -7.39 33.12
CA LYS A 59 4.66 -7.60 34.19
C LYS A 59 4.96 -6.69 35.40
N VAL A 60 4.17 -5.63 35.57
CA VAL A 60 4.13 -4.86 36.82
C VAL A 60 3.10 -5.51 37.74
N ARG A 61 3.51 -5.78 38.97
CA ARG A 61 2.77 -6.52 39.99
C ARG A 61 1.72 -5.60 40.62
N GLY A 62 0.51 -5.60 40.10
CA GLY A 62 -0.64 -4.88 40.67
C GLY A 62 -1.85 -5.04 39.77
N GLY A 63 -2.93 -5.62 40.30
CA GLY A 63 -4.08 -6.04 39.50
C GLY A 63 -4.83 -4.86 38.87
N GLU A 64 -4.79 -4.76 37.55
CA GLU A 64 -5.72 -3.95 36.78
C GLU A 64 -6.26 -4.81 35.63
N LYS A 65 -7.56 -5.12 35.67
CA LYS A 65 -8.24 -5.85 34.60
C LYS A 65 -8.47 -4.88 33.45
N ILE A 66 -7.64 -4.98 32.42
CA ILE A 66 -7.83 -4.22 31.17
C ILE A 66 -9.01 -4.87 30.43
N SER A 67 -10.20 -4.30 30.59
CA SER A 67 -11.39 -4.68 29.83
C SER A 67 -11.29 -4.07 28.44
N TYR A 68 -11.05 -4.90 27.43
CA TYR A 68 -11.15 -4.47 26.03
C TYR A 68 -12.61 -4.45 25.60
N ALA A 69 -13.15 -3.26 25.31
CA ALA A 69 -14.46 -3.12 24.69
C ALA A 69 -14.43 -3.79 23.30
N ARG A 70 -15.33 -4.74 23.09
CA ARG A 70 -15.58 -5.37 21.79
C ARG A 70 -16.49 -4.42 20.99
N LEU A 71 -16.00 -3.95 19.83
CA LEU A 71 -16.82 -3.27 18.82
C LEU A 71 -17.93 -4.20 18.32
#